data_AF-A0A529L5B3-F1
#
_entry.id   AF-A0A529L5B3-F1
#
_cell.length_a   1.000
_cell.length_b   1.000
_cell.length_c   1.000
_cell.angle_alpha   90.00
_cell.angle_beta   90.00
_cell.angle_gamma   90.00
#
_symmetry.space_group_name_H-M   'P 1'
#
loop_
_entity.id
_entity.type
_entity.pdbx_description
1 polymer ?
#
loop_
_entity_poly.entity_id
_entity_poly.type
_entity_poly.pdbx_seq_one_letter_code
_entity_poly.pdbx_strand_id
1 'polypeptide(L)'
;VQNLMALRFANALYEPLWNSAHIDHVQITVAETVGLEDRVTYYDKAGALRDMVQNHILQLLCLVAMETPSSMDADAVRDEKLKVLRALKRINGNEAPKQTVRGQYRAGASAGGPVKGYVEELGKDSNTETFVAVKAEIGNWRWAGVPFYLRT
;
A
#
# COMPACT_ATOMS: atom_id res chain seq x y z
N VAL A 1 -4.24 13.09 -3.18
CA VAL A 1 -3.63 12.21 -4.22
C VAL A 1 -3.31 12.95 -5.52
N GLN A 2 -4.22 13.75 -6.07
CA GLN A 2 -3.99 14.44 -7.36
C GLN A 2 -2.74 15.35 -7.41
N ASN A 3 -2.36 15.96 -6.29
CA ASN A 3 -1.11 16.76 -6.19
C ASN A 3 0.17 15.97 -6.50
N LEU A 4 0.14 14.64 -6.42
CA LEU A 4 1.31 13.80 -6.68
C LEU A 4 1.70 13.83 -8.16
N MET A 5 0.73 13.93 -9.07
CA MET A 5 0.99 14.07 -10.51
C MET A 5 1.57 15.45 -10.83
N ALA A 6 1.04 16.51 -10.21
CA ALA A 6 1.57 17.86 -10.35
C ALA A 6 3.01 17.95 -9.81
N LEU A 7 3.29 17.35 -8.65
CA LEU A 7 4.62 17.35 -8.06
C LEU A 7 5.65 16.63 -8.95
N ARG A 8 5.30 15.47 -9.53
CA ARG A 8 6.25 14.67 -10.32
C ARG A 8 6.49 15.22 -11.73
N PHE A 9 5.44 15.71 -12.41
CA PHE A 9 5.53 16.01 -13.84
C PHE A 9 5.54 17.51 -14.15
N ALA A 10 5.09 18.37 -13.23
CA ALA A 10 5.15 19.82 -13.43
C ALA A 10 6.43 20.45 -12.85
N ASN A 11 7.30 19.67 -12.21
CA ASN A 11 8.53 20.16 -11.58
C ASN A 11 9.76 19.51 -12.22
N ALA A 12 10.45 20.26 -13.07
CA ALA A 12 11.69 19.83 -13.73
C ALA A 12 12.81 19.44 -12.73
N LEU A 13 12.74 19.92 -11.48
CA LEU A 13 13.69 19.58 -10.43
C LEU A 13 13.57 18.12 -9.97
N TYR A 14 12.36 17.55 -9.95
CA TYR A 14 12.12 16.24 -9.33
C TYR A 14 12.17 15.08 -10.31
N GLU A 15 11.78 15.28 -11.57
CA GLU A 15 11.74 14.20 -12.57
C GLU A 15 13.10 13.47 -12.72
N PRO A 16 14.26 14.15 -12.82
CA PRO A 16 15.55 13.48 -13.00
C PRO A 16 15.98 12.65 -11.78
N LEU A 17 15.47 13.00 -10.59
CA LEU A 17 15.76 12.32 -9.33
C LEU A 17 14.77 11.18 -9.05
N TRP A 18 13.71 11.02 -9.84
CA TRP A 18 12.63 10.07 -9.57
C TRP A 18 12.89 8.68 -10.15
N ASN A 19 14.01 8.07 -9.77
CA ASN A 19 14.45 6.76 -10.26
C ASN A 19 15.44 6.07 -9.29
N SER A 20 15.78 4.83 -9.60
CA SER A 20 16.68 3.97 -8.83
C SER A 20 18.11 4.46 -8.65
N ALA A 21 18.58 5.42 -9.46
CA ALA A 21 19.90 6.00 -9.26
C ALA A 21 19.94 6.98 -8.07
N HIS A 22 18.78 7.45 -7.61
CA HIS A 22 18.67 8.50 -6.59
C HIS A 22 17.74 8.12 -5.43
N ILE A 23 16.79 7.21 -5.64
CA ILE A 23 15.85 6.75 -4.62
C ILE A 23 16.31 5.41 -4.07
N ASP A 24 16.62 5.39 -2.77
CA ASP A 24 16.95 4.16 -2.04
C ASP A 24 15.71 3.27 -1.84
N HIS A 25 14.59 3.84 -1.37
CA HIS A 25 13.32 3.14 -1.20
C HIS A 25 12.12 4.09 -1.16
N VAL A 26 10.92 3.53 -1.29
CA VAL A 26 9.65 4.26 -1.15
C VAL A 26 8.83 3.66 -0.01
N GLN A 27 8.21 4.51 0.81
CA GLN A 27 7.26 4.07 1.85
C GLN A 27 5.88 4.67 1.61
N ILE A 28 4.84 3.83 1.65
CA ILE A 28 3.44 4.24 1.58
C ILE A 28 2.77 3.73 2.87
N THR A 29 2.32 4.66 3.69
CA THR A 29 1.68 4.37 4.99
C THR A 29 0.27 4.92 4.98
N VAL A 30 -0.69 4.08 5.33
CA VAL A 30 -2.06 4.51 5.65
C VAL A 30 -2.37 3.99 7.04
N ALA A 31 -2.36 4.88 8.03
CA ALA A 31 -2.58 4.48 9.43
C ALA A 31 -3.94 4.99 9.90
N GLU A 32 -4.70 4.12 10.55
CA GLU A 32 -5.99 4.45 11.14
C GLU A 32 -5.91 4.34 12.66
N THR A 33 -6.64 5.21 13.36
CA THR A 33 -6.74 5.19 14.83
C THR A 33 -7.97 4.44 15.31
N VAL A 34 -8.75 3.88 14.38
CA VAL A 34 -10.08 3.35 14.58
C VAL A 34 -10.04 1.81 14.59
N GLY A 35 -10.87 1.18 15.42
CA GLY A 35 -11.01 -0.28 15.49
C GLY A 35 -12.00 -0.84 14.46
N LEU A 36 -12.66 -1.95 14.81
CA LEU A 36 -13.62 -2.64 13.94
C LEU A 36 -14.91 -1.86 13.62
N GLU A 37 -15.30 -0.91 14.49
CA GLU A 37 -16.56 -0.16 14.46
C GLU A 37 -17.77 -1.03 14.03
N ASP A 38 -18.61 -0.56 13.10
CA ASP A 38 -19.81 -1.25 12.63
C ASP A 38 -19.52 -2.24 11.47
N ARG A 39 -18.25 -2.37 11.03
CA ARG A 39 -17.87 -3.16 9.84
C ARG A 39 -17.40 -4.59 10.16
N VAL A 40 -17.54 -5.03 11.41
CA VAL A 40 -17.02 -6.28 11.98
C VAL A 40 -17.19 -7.50 11.07
N THR A 41 -18.42 -7.80 10.65
CA THR A 41 -18.73 -9.03 9.89
C THR A 41 -18.15 -9.02 8.46
N TYR A 42 -17.97 -7.84 7.87
CA TYR A 42 -17.31 -7.69 6.57
C TYR A 42 -15.79 -7.79 6.71
N TYR A 43 -15.24 -7.04 7.68
CA TYR A 43 -13.80 -6.93 7.88
C TYR A 43 -13.18 -8.29 8.21
N ASP A 44 -13.85 -9.11 9.02
CA ASP A 44 -13.37 -10.45 9.39
C ASP A 44 -13.20 -11.40 8.20
N LYS A 45 -13.83 -11.12 7.06
CA LYS A 45 -13.63 -11.87 5.80
C LYS A 45 -12.59 -11.22 4.89
N ALA A 46 -12.46 -9.90 4.95
CA ALA A 46 -11.60 -9.13 4.07
C ALA A 46 -10.16 -9.07 4.59
N GLY A 47 -9.99 -8.57 5.83
CA GLY A 47 -8.71 -8.17 6.41
C GLY A 47 -8.11 -6.91 5.77
N ALA A 48 -7.11 -6.33 6.43
CA ALA A 48 -6.43 -5.12 5.96
C ALA A 48 -5.83 -5.27 4.54
N LEU A 49 -5.41 -6.49 4.17
CA LEU A 49 -4.85 -6.74 2.83
C LEU A 49 -5.86 -6.48 1.71
N ARG A 50 -7.12 -6.91 1.89
CA ARG A 50 -8.16 -6.74 0.86
C ARG A 50 -8.88 -5.43 0.97
N ASP A 51 -9.06 -4.90 2.18
CA ASP A 51 -9.79 -3.65 2.41
C ASP A 51 -8.97 -2.42 1.98
N MET A 52 -7.65 -2.44 2.23
CA MET A 52 -6.78 -1.26 2.04
C MET A 52 -5.63 -1.46 1.05
N VAL A 53 -4.96 -2.62 1.07
CA VAL A 53 -3.76 -2.82 0.23
C VAL A 53 -4.14 -3.02 -1.23
N GLN A 54 -5.07 -3.93 -1.52
CA GLN A 54 -5.43 -4.35 -2.89
C GLN A 54 -5.97 -3.20 -3.76
N ASN A 55 -6.66 -2.25 -3.15
CA ASN A 55 -7.28 -1.10 -3.81
C ASN A 55 -6.47 0.19 -3.55
N HIS A 56 -6.61 0.81 -2.40
CA HIS A 56 -6.17 2.18 -2.11
C HIS A 56 -4.65 2.32 -2.20
N ILE A 57 -3.90 1.48 -1.48
CA ILE A 57 -2.43 1.56 -1.47
C ILE A 57 -1.86 1.16 -2.82
N LEU A 58 -2.43 0.16 -3.50
CA LEU A 58 -1.98 -0.21 -4.83
C LEU A 58 -2.18 0.92 -5.85
N GLN A 59 -3.28 1.68 -5.75
CA GLN A 59 -3.49 2.89 -6.56
C GLN A 59 -2.42 3.96 -6.27
N LEU A 60 -2.07 4.18 -5.00
CA LEU A 60 -1.00 5.10 -4.61
C LEU A 60 0.37 4.65 -5.16
N LEU A 61 0.69 3.36 -5.03
CA LEU A 61 1.92 2.78 -5.60
C LEU A 61 1.99 3.06 -7.09
N CYS A 62 0.90 2.83 -7.83
CA CYS A 62 0.89 3.07 -9.27
C CYS A 62 1.13 4.55 -9.61
N LEU A 63 0.52 5.48 -8.88
CA LEU A 63 0.72 6.91 -9.11
C LEU A 63 2.14 7.39 -8.77
N VAL A 64 2.78 6.78 -7.77
CA VAL A 64 4.17 7.07 -7.41
C VAL A 64 5.16 6.47 -8.42
N ALA A 65 4.86 5.30 -8.96
CA ALA A 65 5.80 4.53 -9.76
C ALA A 65 5.63 4.68 -11.28
N MET A 66 4.47 5.16 -11.76
CA MET A 66 4.19 5.26 -13.19
C MET A 66 5.14 6.22 -13.92
N GLU A 67 5.34 6.00 -15.21
CA GLU A 67 6.01 6.95 -16.09
C GLU A 67 5.14 8.20 -16.32
N THR A 68 5.72 9.22 -16.94
CA THR A 68 4.98 10.39 -17.40
C THR A 68 3.97 9.96 -18.47
N PRO A 69 2.66 10.16 -18.26
CA PRO A 69 1.68 9.83 -19.27
C PRO A 69 1.78 10.80 -20.46
N SER A 70 1.34 10.36 -21.64
CA SER A 70 1.35 11.19 -22.85
C SER A 70 0.43 12.42 -22.76
N SER A 71 -0.60 12.35 -21.91
CA SER A 71 -1.49 13.45 -21.55
C SER A 71 -2.07 13.22 -20.15
N MET A 72 -2.81 14.20 -19.62
CA MET A 72 -3.53 14.08 -18.35
C MET A 72 -4.93 13.46 -18.51
N ASP A 73 -5.25 12.94 -19.69
CA ASP A 73 -6.52 12.25 -19.93
C ASP A 73 -6.57 10.94 -19.15
N ALA A 74 -7.79 10.54 -18.76
CA ALA A 74 -7.99 9.40 -17.87
C ALA A 74 -7.38 8.09 -18.42
N ASP A 75 -7.48 7.85 -19.73
CA ASP A 75 -6.95 6.65 -20.37
C ASP A 75 -5.42 6.65 -20.42
N ALA A 76 -4.79 7.79 -20.73
CA ALA A 76 -3.34 7.91 -20.74
C ALA A 76 -2.74 7.65 -19.34
N VAL A 77 -3.36 8.20 -18.28
CA VAL A 77 -2.96 7.94 -16.90
C VAL A 77 -3.20 6.47 -16.52
N ARG A 78 -4.30 5.87 -16.97
CA ARG A 78 -4.63 4.47 -16.71
C ARG A 78 -3.61 3.53 -17.35
N ASP A 79 -3.16 3.81 -18.56
CA ASP A 79 -2.18 2.99 -19.27
C ASP A 79 -0.84 2.95 -18.52
N GLU A 80 -0.36 4.08 -18.01
CA GLU A 80 0.87 4.11 -17.22
C GLU A 80 0.74 3.36 -15.88
N LYS A 81 -0.42 3.46 -15.24
CA LYS A 81 -0.72 2.65 -14.02
C LYS A 81 -0.75 1.16 -14.33
N LEU A 82 -1.30 0.75 -15.47
CA LEU A 82 -1.33 -0.65 -15.90
C LEU A 82 0.07 -1.21 -16.17
N LYS A 83 0.99 -0.39 -16.72
CA LYS A 83 2.39 -0.80 -16.91
C LYS A 83 3.07 -1.09 -15.57
N VAL A 84 2.83 -0.27 -14.54
CA VAL A 84 3.34 -0.54 -13.18
C VAL A 84 2.79 -1.86 -12.65
N LEU A 85 1.48 -2.08 -12.75
CA LEU A 85 0.87 -3.33 -12.26
C LEU A 85 1.40 -4.57 -12.96
N ARG A 86 1.67 -4.49 -14.27
CA ARG A 86 2.29 -5.57 -15.04
C ARG A 86 3.75 -5.82 -14.66
N ALA A 87 4.46 -4.77 -14.23
CA ALA A 87 5.84 -4.85 -13.79
C ALA A 87 5.98 -5.30 -12.32
N LEU A 88 4.91 -5.31 -11.53
CA LEU A 88 4.98 -5.79 -10.15
C LEU A 88 5.41 -7.25 -10.09
N LYS A 89 6.46 -7.52 -9.33
CA LYS A 89 6.93 -8.86 -9.07
C LYS A 89 5.91 -9.60 -8.22
N ARG A 90 5.43 -10.75 -8.70
CA ARG A 90 4.46 -11.57 -7.97
C ARG A 90 5.09 -12.14 -6.71
N ILE A 91 4.41 -11.97 -5.59
CA ILE A 91 4.76 -12.60 -4.31
C ILE A 91 4.00 -13.93 -4.25
N ASN A 92 4.73 -15.04 -4.37
CA ASN A 92 4.18 -16.40 -4.38
C ASN A 92 4.43 -17.11 -3.04
N GLY A 93 3.78 -18.26 -2.83
CA GLY A 93 3.69 -18.98 -1.54
C GLY A 93 4.94 -18.95 -0.66
N ASN A 94 6.09 -19.41 -1.16
CA ASN A 94 7.31 -19.50 -0.33
C ASN A 94 7.97 -18.13 -0.04
N GLU A 95 7.69 -17.12 -0.85
CA GLU A 95 8.25 -15.77 -0.68
C GLU A 95 7.32 -14.88 0.16
N ALA A 96 6.03 -15.21 0.24
CA ALA A 96 5.06 -14.41 0.99
C ALA A 96 5.49 -14.15 2.45
N PRO A 97 5.97 -15.13 3.24
CA PRO A 97 6.41 -14.87 4.61
C PRO A 97 7.67 -13.99 4.72
N LYS A 98 8.48 -13.90 3.65
CA LYS A 98 9.70 -13.07 3.61
C LYS A 98 9.40 -11.63 3.19
N GLN A 99 8.37 -11.44 2.38
CA GLN A 99 8.01 -10.14 1.80
C GLN A 99 6.83 -9.47 2.51
N THR A 100 6.16 -10.17 3.43
CA THR A 100 4.98 -9.65 4.11
C THR A 100 5.03 -9.88 5.61
N VAL A 101 4.42 -8.94 6.34
CA VAL A 101 4.13 -9.06 7.77
C VAL A 101 2.63 -8.86 7.93
N ARG A 102 2.01 -9.72 8.74
CA ARG A 102 0.61 -9.59 9.15
C ARG A 102 0.56 -9.42 10.66
N GLY A 103 -0.28 -8.50 11.12
CA GLY A 103 -0.53 -8.24 12.52
C GLY A 103 -2.02 -8.22 12.82
N GLN A 104 -2.36 -8.42 14.08
CA GLN A 104 -3.71 -8.26 14.60
C GLN A 104 -3.59 -7.47 15.91
N TYR A 105 -4.30 -6.35 16.03
CA TYR A 105 -4.21 -5.51 17.22
C TYR A 105 -4.79 -6.23 18.44
N ARG A 106 -4.18 -5.96 19.59
CA ARG A 106 -4.57 -6.50 20.90
C ARG A 106 -5.04 -5.37 21.79
N ALA A 107 -5.57 -5.73 22.96
CA ALA A 107 -5.94 -4.77 23.97
C ALA A 107 -4.77 -3.82 24.27
N GLY A 108 -5.09 -2.54 24.43
CA GLY A 108 -4.08 -1.48 24.53
C GLY A 108 -4.69 -0.16 24.99
N ALA A 109 -3.97 0.93 24.74
CA ALA A 109 -4.44 2.28 25.05
C ALA A 109 -4.50 3.12 23.77
N SER A 110 -5.60 3.84 23.59
CA SER A 110 -5.77 4.86 22.56
C SER A 110 -5.94 6.23 23.22
N ALA A 111 -6.06 7.29 22.41
CA ALA A 111 -6.39 8.62 22.92
C ALA A 111 -7.71 8.66 23.72
N GLY A 112 -8.65 7.74 23.44
CA GLY A 112 -9.92 7.59 24.16
C GLY A 112 -9.85 6.72 25.41
N GLY A 113 -8.67 6.23 25.80
CA GLY A 113 -8.48 5.32 26.93
C GLY A 113 -8.27 3.86 26.52
N PRO A 114 -8.50 2.90 27.43
CA PRO A 114 -8.25 1.49 27.16
C PRO A 114 -9.18 0.96 26.06
N VAL A 115 -8.61 0.24 25.10
CA VAL A 115 -9.32 -0.39 23.98
C VAL A 115 -9.13 -1.89 24.02
N LYS A 116 -10.13 -2.61 23.53
CA LYS A 116 -10.13 -4.08 23.47
C LYS A 116 -9.27 -4.59 22.32
N GLY A 117 -8.88 -5.85 22.39
CA GLY A 117 -8.26 -6.53 21.26
C GLY A 117 -9.26 -6.91 20.18
N TYR A 118 -8.79 -7.14 18.95
CA TYR A 118 -9.65 -7.51 17.82
C TYR A 118 -10.55 -8.73 18.10
N VAL A 119 -9.99 -9.79 18.68
CA VAL A 119 -10.74 -11.01 19.05
C VAL A 119 -11.79 -10.75 20.14
N GLU A 120 -11.50 -9.84 21.07
CA GLU A 120 -12.43 -9.45 22.14
C GLU A 120 -13.59 -8.60 21.59
N GLU A 121 -13.32 -7.72 20.63
CA GLU A 121 -14.34 -6.94 19.92
C GLU A 121 -15.20 -7.82 19.02
N LEU A 122 -14.58 -8.81 18.36
CA LEU A 122 -15.25 -9.77 17.48
C LEU A 122 -16.07 -10.82 18.25
N GLY A 123 -15.69 -11.13 19.49
CA GLY A 123 -16.35 -12.14 20.34
C GLY A 123 -16.12 -13.59 19.93
N LYS A 124 -15.13 -13.86 19.06
CA LYS A 124 -14.71 -15.20 18.62
C LYS A 124 -13.26 -15.17 18.12
N ASP A 125 -12.60 -16.33 18.11
CA ASP A 125 -11.26 -16.47 17.53
C ASP A 125 -11.25 -16.15 16.03
N SER A 126 -10.21 -15.44 15.59
CA SER A 126 -9.99 -15.10 14.19
C SER A 126 -8.51 -14.90 13.89
N ASN A 127 -8.10 -15.34 12.70
CA ASN A 127 -6.75 -15.14 12.17
C ASN A 127 -6.68 -13.99 11.14
N THR A 128 -7.73 -13.16 11.10
CA THR A 128 -7.82 -12.02 10.18
C THR A 128 -6.87 -10.93 10.61
N GLU A 129 -6.07 -10.45 9.66
CA GLU A 129 -5.12 -9.38 9.91
C GLU A 129 -5.80 -8.01 9.94
N THR A 130 -5.40 -7.20 10.91
CA THR A 130 -5.78 -5.78 11.04
C THR A 130 -4.61 -4.86 10.72
N PHE A 131 -3.43 -5.44 10.47
CA PHE A 131 -2.23 -4.74 10.04
C PHE A 131 -1.53 -5.58 8.98
N VAL A 132 -1.03 -4.94 7.93
CA VAL A 132 -0.23 -5.57 6.89
C VAL A 132 0.94 -4.66 6.54
N ALA A 133 2.13 -5.24 6.44
CA ALA A 133 3.24 -4.65 5.72
C ALA A 133 3.65 -5.53 4.54
N VAL A 134 3.96 -4.92 3.39
CA VAL A 134 4.43 -5.60 2.17
C VAL A 134 5.66 -4.89 1.64
N LYS A 135 6.71 -5.66 1.34
CA LYS A 135 7.82 -5.22 0.49
C LYS A 135 7.50 -5.62 -0.95
N ALA A 136 7.12 -4.64 -1.75
CA ALA A 136 6.86 -4.79 -3.18
C ALA A 136 8.11 -4.42 -4.00
N GLU A 137 8.26 -5.07 -5.14
CA GLU A 137 9.33 -4.79 -6.12
C GLU A 137 8.68 -4.57 -7.51
N ILE A 138 9.16 -3.55 -8.23
CA ILE A 138 8.67 -3.21 -9.57
C ILE A 138 9.79 -3.53 -10.56
N GLY A 139 9.56 -4.54 -11.40
CA GLY A 139 10.50 -5.06 -12.39
C GLY A 139 10.56 -4.21 -13.66
N ASN A 140 10.91 -2.94 -13.53
CA ASN A 140 11.24 -2.08 -14.67
C ASN A 140 12.55 -1.33 -14.41
N TRP A 141 13.09 -0.67 -15.44
CA TRP A 141 14.39 0.00 -15.33
C TRP A 141 14.38 1.15 -14.31
N ARG A 142 13.28 1.92 -14.23
CA ARG A 142 13.14 3.08 -13.35
C ARG A 142 13.24 2.69 -11.87
N TRP A 143 12.72 1.53 -11.50
CA TRP A 143 12.63 1.06 -10.11
C TRP A 143 13.45 -0.18 -9.82
N ALA A 144 14.38 -0.54 -10.72
CA ALA A 144 15.23 -1.71 -10.55
C ALA A 144 15.98 -1.64 -9.21
N GLY A 145 15.78 -2.64 -8.35
CA GLY A 145 16.41 -2.74 -7.04
C GLY A 145 15.79 -1.89 -5.93
N VAL A 146 14.83 -1.00 -6.23
CA VAL A 146 14.21 -0.11 -5.25
C VAL A 146 13.00 -0.79 -4.61
N PRO A 147 13.01 -1.05 -3.28
CA PRO A 147 11.87 -1.62 -2.60
C PRO A 147 10.79 -0.57 -2.31
N PHE A 148 9.53 -1.00 -2.46
CA PHE A 148 8.34 -0.26 -2.06
C PHE A 148 7.76 -0.90 -0.80
N TYR A 149 7.86 -0.20 0.33
CA TYR A 149 7.28 -0.63 1.59
C TYR A 149 5.87 -0.07 1.73
N LEU A 150 4.90 -0.98 1.72
CA LEU A 150 3.48 -0.68 1.88
C LEU A 150 3.08 -1.07 3.30
N ARG A 151 2.41 -0.20 4.04
CA ARG A 151 1.86 -0.58 5.35
C ARG A 151 0.53 0.08 5.67
N THR A 152 -0.32 -0.68 6.33
CA THR A 152 -1.64 -0.28 6.84
C THR A 152 -2.03 -1.07 8.05
#